data_AF-Q4R4E9-F1
#
_entry.id   AF-Q4R4E9-F1
#
_cell.length_a   1.000
_cell.length_b   1.000
_cell.length_c   1.000
_cell.angle_alpha   90.00
_cell.angle_beta   90.00
_cell.angle_gamma   90.00
#
_symmetry.space_group_name_H-M   'P 1'
#
loop_
_entity.id
_entity.type
_entity.pdbx_description
1 polymer ?
#
loop_
_entity_poly.entity_id
_entity_poly.type
_entity_poly.pdbx_seq_one_letter_code
_entity_poly.pdbx_strand_id
1 'polypeptide(L)'
;MPYGDILLHTGDFTELGLPSEVKKFNDWLGNLPYEYKIVIAGNHELTFDKEFMADLVKQDYYRFPSVSKLKPEDFDNVQSLLTNSIYLQDSEVTVKGFRIYGAPWHKRK
;
A
#
# COMPACT_ATOMS: atom_id res chain seq x y z
N MET A 1 1.46 -4.21 19.45
CA MET A 1 0.83 -2.91 19.16
C MET A 1 0.30 -2.32 20.47
N PRO A 2 0.70 -1.09 20.86
CA PRO A 2 0.28 -0.46 22.12
C PRO A 2 -1.18 0.02 22.07
N TYR A 3 -1.75 0.37 23.21
CA TYR A 3 -3.07 1.01 23.26
C TYR A 3 -3.09 2.34 22.49
N GLY A 4 -4.20 2.62 21.79
CA GLY A 4 -4.45 3.85 21.06
C GLY A 4 -5.77 3.80 20.30
N ASP A 5 -6.18 4.94 19.73
CA ASP A 5 -7.45 5.07 18.98
C ASP A 5 -7.29 4.87 17.48
N ILE A 6 -6.24 5.45 16.90
CA ILE A 6 -5.99 5.53 15.45
C ILE A 6 -4.59 5.02 15.16
N LEU A 7 -4.48 4.05 14.24
CA LEU A 7 -3.21 3.64 13.67
C LEU A 7 -2.89 4.45 12.42
N LEU A 8 -1.66 4.98 12.36
CA LEU A 8 -1.11 5.59 11.15
C LEU A 8 0.08 4.72 10.68
N HIS A 9 -0.01 4.18 9.46
CA HIS A 9 1.08 3.46 8.81
C HIS A 9 1.59 4.25 7.60
N THR A 10 2.89 4.52 7.55
CA THR A 10 3.48 5.52 6.64
C THR A 10 4.25 4.90 5.47
N GLY A 11 3.70 3.84 4.88
CA GLY A 11 4.33 3.11 3.76
C GLY A 11 5.18 1.93 4.18
N ASP A 12 5.72 1.22 3.18
CA ASP A 12 6.60 0.05 3.29
C ASP A 12 6.02 -1.05 4.18
N PHE A 13 4.77 -1.41 3.93
CA PHE A 13 4.08 -2.50 4.63
C PHE A 13 4.21 -3.85 3.90
N THR A 14 4.84 -3.85 2.73
CA THR A 14 5.20 -5.03 1.92
C THR A 14 6.68 -4.97 1.55
N GLU A 15 7.24 -6.06 1.00
CA GLU A 15 8.60 -6.03 0.43
C GLU A 15 8.58 -5.63 -1.05
N LEU A 16 7.56 -6.05 -1.81
CA LEU A 16 7.48 -5.85 -3.26
C LEU A 16 6.06 -5.45 -3.74
N GLY A 17 5.12 -5.20 -2.84
CA GLY A 17 3.74 -4.90 -3.17
C GLY A 17 2.94 -6.10 -3.69
N LEU A 18 3.38 -7.34 -3.46
CA LEU A 18 2.65 -8.48 -4.01
C LEU A 18 1.23 -8.56 -3.41
N PRO A 19 0.19 -8.91 -4.18
CA PRO A 19 -1.18 -9.01 -3.66
C PRO A 19 -1.30 -9.90 -2.41
N SER A 20 -0.49 -10.96 -2.30
CA SER A 20 -0.42 -11.83 -1.12
C SER A 20 0.14 -11.12 0.12
N GLU A 21 1.12 -10.24 -0.05
CA GLU A 21 1.68 -9.42 1.04
C GLU A 21 0.68 -8.38 1.51
N VAL A 22 0.02 -7.71 0.57
CA VAL A 22 -1.04 -6.73 0.87
C VAL A 22 -2.18 -7.40 1.62
N LYS A 23 -2.60 -8.60 1.20
CA LYS A 23 -3.61 -9.38 1.92
C LYS A 23 -3.14 -9.75 3.32
N LYS A 24 -1.90 -10.24 3.48
CA LYS A 24 -1.35 -10.61 4.79
C LYS A 24 -1.29 -9.41 5.73
N PHE A 25 -0.90 -8.24 5.23
CA PHE A 25 -0.91 -6.99 5.98
C PHE A 25 -2.33 -6.57 6.36
N ASN A 26 -3.29 -6.65 5.43
CA ASN A 26 -4.70 -6.35 5.69
C ASN A 26 -5.32 -7.29 6.75
N ASP A 27 -4.99 -8.58 6.69
CA ASP A 27 -5.44 -9.57 7.67
C ASP A 27 -4.86 -9.25 9.07
N TRP A 28 -3.59 -8.83 9.14
CA TRP A 28 -2.98 -8.35 10.39
C TRP A 28 -3.66 -7.09 10.93
N LEU A 29 -3.93 -6.09 10.08
CA LEU A 29 -4.65 -4.87 10.46
C LEU A 29 -6.04 -5.16 11.05
N GLY A 30 -6.75 -6.14 10.48
CA GLY A 30 -8.08 -6.55 10.94
C GLY A 30 -8.10 -7.10 12.37
N ASN A 31 -6.97 -7.61 12.87
CA ASN A 31 -6.85 -8.12 14.24
C ASN A 31 -6.50 -7.02 15.27
N LEU A 32 -6.26 -5.77 14.82
CA LEU A 32 -5.88 -4.68 15.71
C LEU A 32 -7.11 -3.94 16.25
N PRO A 33 -7.12 -3.57 17.54
CA PRO A 33 -8.27 -2.98 18.22
C PRO A 33 -8.50 -1.49 17.89
N TYR A 34 -7.64 -0.87 17.07
CA TYR A 34 -7.77 0.53 16.68
C TYR A 34 -9.08 0.77 15.93
N GLU A 35 -9.77 1.87 16.22
CA GLU A 35 -11.03 2.21 15.55
C GLU A 35 -10.80 2.54 14.07
N TYR A 36 -9.73 3.30 13.79
CA TYR A 36 -9.31 3.65 12.44
C TYR A 36 -7.88 3.20 12.18
N LYS A 37 -7.62 2.73 10.96
CA LYS A 37 -6.28 2.41 10.46
C LYS A 37 -6.11 3.18 9.16
N ILE A 38 -5.17 4.12 9.12
CA ILE A 38 -4.90 4.95 7.94
C ILE A 38 -3.53 4.54 7.41
N VAL A 39 -3.47 4.27 6.11
CA VAL A 39 -2.30 3.71 5.44
C VAL A 39 -1.99 4.54 4.20
N ILE A 40 -0.71 4.83 3.98
CA ILE A 40 -0.18 5.25 2.68
C ILE A 40 0.78 4.19 2.17
N ALA A 41 1.05 4.17 0.86
CA ALA A 41 2.12 3.38 0.26
C ALA A 41 3.50 4.03 0.49
N GLY A 42 4.55 3.23 0.40
CA GLY A 42 5.95 3.61 0.36
C GLY A 42 6.62 3.11 -0.93
N ASN A 43 7.95 3.03 -0.92
CA ASN A 43 8.73 2.63 -2.09
C ASN A 43 8.74 1.11 -2.33
N HIS A 44 8.31 0.31 -1.36
CA HIS A 44 8.22 -1.14 -1.51
C HIS A 44 6.87 -1.61 -2.09
N GLU A 45 5.84 -0.77 -2.10
CA GLU A 45 4.54 -1.07 -2.72
C GLU A 45 4.58 -0.90 -4.24
N LEU A 46 5.46 -1.63 -4.92
CA LEU A 46 5.73 -1.47 -6.37
C LEU A 46 4.48 -1.58 -7.24
N THR A 47 3.55 -2.46 -6.88
CA THR A 47 2.28 -2.69 -7.59
C THR A 47 1.28 -1.53 -7.45
N PHE A 48 1.51 -0.59 -6.54
CA PHE A 48 0.68 0.59 -6.33
C PHE A 48 1.08 1.73 -7.29
N ASP A 49 2.31 1.73 -7.80
CA ASP A 49 2.79 2.64 -8.84
C ASP A 49 2.59 2.01 -10.23
N LYS A 50 1.48 2.40 -10.89
CA LYS A 50 1.13 1.89 -12.23
C LYS A 50 2.13 2.29 -13.30
N GLU A 51 2.77 3.45 -13.18
CA GLU A 51 3.80 3.90 -14.13
C GLU A 51 5.05 3.04 -13.97
N PHE A 52 5.49 2.81 -12.74
CA PHE A 52 6.63 1.94 -12.45
C PHE A 52 6.38 0.51 -12.96
N MET A 53 5.19 -0.06 -12.72
CA MET A 53 4.84 -1.38 -13.23
C MET A 53 4.86 -1.44 -14.76
N ALA A 54 4.37 -0.40 -15.44
CA ALA A 54 4.38 -0.33 -16.90
C ALA A 54 5.81 -0.22 -17.47
N ASP A 55 6.72 0.46 -16.77
CA ASP A 55 8.12 0.59 -17.17
C ASP A 55 8.94 -0.67 -16.86
N LEU A 56 8.68 -1.33 -15.73
CA LEU A 56 9.34 -2.58 -15.32
C LEU A 56 9.12 -3.69 -16.36
N VAL A 57 7.90 -3.79 -16.90
CA VAL A 57 7.55 -4.75 -17.96
C VAL A 57 8.31 -4.49 -19.26
N LYS A 58 8.74 -3.23 -19.52
CA LYS A 58 9.44 -2.84 -20.75
C LYS A 58 10.96 -2.93 -20.66
N GLN A 59 11.55 -2.64 -19.51
CA GLN A 59 12.98 -2.34 -19.42
C GLN A 59 13.84 -3.47 -18.82
N ASP A 60 13.37 -4.19 -17.80
CA ASP A 60 14.22 -5.20 -17.14
C ASP A 60 13.40 -6.17 -16.28
N TYR A 61 12.83 -7.19 -16.94
CA TYR A 61 12.03 -8.25 -16.33
C TYR A 61 12.74 -8.97 -15.16
N TYR A 62 14.08 -9.01 -15.18
CA TYR A 62 14.87 -9.81 -14.24
C TYR A 62 15.16 -9.14 -12.90
N ARG A 63 14.94 -7.82 -12.76
CA ARG A 63 15.27 -7.10 -11.51
C ARG A 63 14.37 -7.51 -10.35
N PHE A 64 13.09 -7.76 -10.64
CA PHE A 64 12.08 -8.17 -9.65
C PHE A 64 11.25 -9.35 -10.21
N PRO A 65 11.83 -10.56 -10.29
CA PRO A 65 11.22 -11.66 -11.03
C PRO A 65 9.85 -12.11 -10.50
N SER A 66 9.53 -11.84 -9.23
CA SER A 66 8.21 -12.12 -8.65
C SER A 66 7.15 -11.11 -9.10
N VAL A 67 7.53 -9.83 -9.21
CA VAL A 67 6.63 -8.74 -9.62
C VAL A 67 6.44 -8.76 -11.13
N SER A 68 7.50 -9.03 -11.90
CA SER A 68 7.44 -9.11 -13.36
C SER A 68 6.54 -10.24 -13.88
N LYS A 69 6.24 -11.25 -13.05
CA LYS A 69 5.32 -12.35 -13.40
C LYS A 69 3.84 -11.97 -13.24
N LEU A 70 3.54 -10.86 -12.58
CA LEU A 70 2.16 -10.40 -12.40
C LEU A 70 1.59 -9.91 -13.72
N LYS A 71 0.35 -10.29 -13.99
CA LYS A 71 -0.46 -9.70 -15.06
C LYS A 71 -1.08 -8.39 -14.58
N PRO A 72 -1.43 -7.46 -15.48
CA PRO A 72 -2.15 -6.24 -15.12
C PRO A 72 -3.36 -6.50 -14.21
N GLU A 73 -4.11 -7.56 -14.51
CA GLU A 73 -5.27 -8.04 -13.76
C GLU A 73 -4.96 -8.32 -12.28
N ASP A 74 -3.73 -8.74 -11.96
CA ASP A 74 -3.32 -9.12 -10.61
C ASP A 74 -3.08 -7.89 -9.71
N PHE A 75 -2.80 -6.72 -10.29
CA PHE A 75 -2.44 -5.51 -9.54
C PHE A 75 -3.28 -4.26 -9.85
N ASP A 76 -4.16 -4.29 -10.85
CA ASP A 76 -4.96 -3.13 -11.27
C ASP A 76 -5.79 -2.49 -10.13
N ASN A 77 -6.18 -3.32 -9.15
CA ASN A 77 -6.94 -2.92 -7.98
C ASN A 77 -6.32 -3.41 -6.67
N VAL A 78 -4.99 -3.53 -6.59
CA VAL A 78 -4.32 -4.07 -5.39
C VAL A 78 -4.68 -3.29 -4.10
N GLN A 79 -4.92 -1.98 -4.23
CA GLN A 79 -5.36 -1.10 -3.13
C GLN A 79 -6.68 -1.56 -2.50
N SER A 80 -7.60 -2.16 -3.27
CA SER A 80 -8.88 -2.63 -2.73
C SER A 80 -8.75 -3.82 -1.77
N LEU A 81 -7.59 -4.46 -1.72
CA LEU A 81 -7.31 -5.52 -0.76
C LEU A 81 -7.18 -4.99 0.68
N LEU A 82 -6.96 -3.69 0.85
CA LEU A 82 -6.81 -3.01 2.14
C LEU A 82 -8.16 -2.70 2.82
N THR A 83 -9.05 -3.69 2.90
CA THR A 83 -10.42 -3.54 3.42
C THR A 83 -10.51 -3.13 4.90
N ASN A 84 -9.47 -3.38 5.69
CA ASN A 84 -9.39 -3.02 7.11
C ASN A 84 -8.71 -1.66 7.35
N SER A 85 -8.52 -0.84 6.32
CA SER A 85 -7.92 0.48 6.43
C SER A 85 -8.57 1.51 5.52
N ILE A 86 -8.29 2.78 5.81
CA ILE A 86 -8.48 3.89 4.90
C ILE A 86 -7.14 4.11 4.21
N TYR A 87 -7.04 3.70 2.95
CA TYR A 87 -5.87 3.96 2.12
C TYR A 87 -5.92 5.38 1.56
N LEU A 88 -4.84 6.14 1.72
CA LEU A 88 -4.69 7.49 1.17
C LEU A 88 -3.56 7.53 0.14
N GLN A 89 -3.82 8.21 -0.97
CA GLN A 89 -2.85 8.48 -2.02
C GLN A 89 -3.23 9.79 -2.68
N ASP A 90 -2.51 10.85 -2.33
CA ASP A 90 -2.82 12.23 -2.72
C ASP A 90 -4.25 12.62 -2.38
N SER A 91 -4.69 12.17 -1.21
CA SER A 91 -6.04 12.32 -0.71
C SER A 91 -6.03 12.56 0.80
N GLU A 92 -7.17 13.03 1.31
CA GLU A 92 -7.38 13.25 2.72
C GLU A 92 -8.60 12.50 3.26
N VAL A 93 -8.62 12.31 4.58
CA VAL A 93 -9.78 11.86 5.32
C VAL A 93 -9.97 12.70 6.57
N THR A 94 -11.22 12.88 6.99
CA THR A 94 -11.54 13.46 8.31
C THR A 94 -12.03 12.36 9.25
N VAL A 95 -11.30 12.11 10.34
CA VAL A 95 -11.67 11.13 11.38
C VAL A 95 -11.55 11.77 12.76
N LYS A 96 -12.57 11.60 13.61
CA LYS A 96 -12.65 12.19 14.96
C LYS A 96 -12.32 13.70 15.00
N GLY A 97 -12.66 14.44 13.94
CA GLY A 97 -12.38 15.88 13.78
C GLY A 97 -10.98 16.24 13.25
N PHE A 98 -10.09 15.26 13.09
CA PHE A 98 -8.76 15.46 12.50
C PHE A 98 -8.82 15.31 10.99
N ARG A 99 -8.30 16.30 10.26
CA ARG A 99 -8.02 16.20 8.82
C ARG A 99 -6.63 15.62 8.62
N ILE A 100 -6.54 14.48 7.93
CA ILE A 100 -5.31 13.73 7.71
C ILE A 100 -5.13 13.58 6.21
N TYR A 101 -4.03 14.13 5.68
CA TYR A 101 -3.62 13.99 4.27
C TYR A 101 -2.46 13.00 4.17
N GLY A 102 -2.49 12.15 3.14
CA GLY A 102 -1.46 11.14 2.89
C GLY A 102 -1.03 11.09 1.44
N ALA A 103 0.28 11.02 1.20
CA ALA A 103 0.85 10.88 -0.14
C ALA A 103 2.12 10.00 -0.11
N PRO A 104 2.34 9.15 -1.12
CA PRO A 104 3.44 8.17 -1.14
C PRO A 104 4.73 8.68 -1.81
N TRP A 105 4.79 9.96 -2.21
CA TRP A 105 5.90 10.47 -3.02
C TRP A 105 7.25 10.37 -2.31
N HIS A 106 8.20 9.73 -2.98
CA HIS A 106 9.60 9.68 -2.61
C HIS A 106 10.49 10.03 -3.81
N LYS A 107 11.74 10.42 -3.55
CA LYS A 107 12.71 10.61 -4.64
C LYS A 107 13.01 9.25 -5.27
N ARG A 108 12.87 9.13 -6.60
CA ARG A 108 13.40 8.00 -7.37
C ARG A 108 14.94 8.09 -7.32
N LYS A 109 15.61 7.07 -6.80
CA LYS A 109 17.08 6.98 -6.73
C LYS A 109 17.65 6.42 -8.03
#